data_AF-A0A327ZNB7-F1
#
_entry.id   AF-A0A327ZNB7-F1
#
_cell.length_a   1.000
_cell.length_b   1.000
_cell.length_c   1.000
_cell.angle_alpha   90.00
_cell.angle_beta   90.00
_cell.angle_gamma   90.00
#
_symmetry.space_group_name_H-M   'P 1'
#
loop_
_entity.id
_entity.type
_entity.pdbx_description
1 polymer ?
#
loop_
_entity_poly.entity_id
_entity_poly.type
_entity_poly.pdbx_seq_one_letter_code
_entity_poly.pdbx_strand_id
1 'polypeptide(L)'
;MSDFAASIDRLLNQVRHWEERRWSLPAGALGQTRAQVVHGLAKQLAALGAEAEKVPAHELPPVHDLVLPDQLRVLATDILAAGPPPELLTRATNAVNKTSQTLK
;
A
#
# COMPACT_ATOMS: atom_id res chain seq x y z
N MET A 1 -4.78 13.09 13.05
CA MET A 1 -4.07 12.19 12.10
C MET A 1 -4.74 10.83 12.21
N SER A 2 -5.29 10.28 11.12
CA SER A 2 -6.03 9.01 11.16
C SER A 2 -5.09 7.82 11.39
N ASP A 3 -5.61 6.71 11.94
CA ASP A 3 -4.82 5.47 12.12
C ASP A 3 -4.25 4.96 10.79
N PHE A 4 -5.00 5.15 9.70
CA PHE A 4 -4.53 4.84 8.35
C PHE A 4 -3.28 5.63 7.99
N ALA A 5 -3.29 6.97 8.15
CA ALA A 5 -2.12 7.81 7.86
C ALA A 5 -0.89 7.38 8.68
N ALA A 6 -1.08 7.14 9.99
CA ALA A 6 -0.01 6.66 10.86
C ALA A 6 0.54 5.29 10.44
N SER A 7 -0.33 4.37 9.98
CA SER A 7 0.10 3.06 9.48
C SER A 7 0.92 3.16 8.19
N ILE A 8 0.50 4.03 7.26
CA ILE A 8 1.20 4.30 6.00
C ILE A 8 2.58 4.87 6.28
N ASP A 9 2.69 5.88 7.15
CA ASP A 9 3.98 6.50 7.47
C ASP A 9 4.98 5.49 8.03
N ARG A 10 4.54 4.59 8.91
CA ARG A 10 5.40 3.52 9.44
C ARG A 10 5.88 2.59 8.33
N LEU A 11 4.99 2.19 7.41
CA LEU A 11 5.36 1.34 6.28
C LEU A 11 6.34 2.06 5.35
N LEU A 12 6.07 3.32 4.99
CA LEU A 12 6.98 4.12 4.16
C LEU A 12 8.36 4.25 4.81
N ASN A 13 8.40 4.50 6.12
CA ASN A 13 9.67 4.56 6.86
C ASN A 13 10.44 3.23 6.83
N GLN A 14 9.73 2.10 6.79
CA GLN A 14 10.30 0.76 6.69
C GLN A 14 10.87 0.45 5.30
N VAL A 15 10.25 0.92 4.21
CA VAL A 15 10.58 0.47 2.84
C VAL A 15 11.28 1.51 1.97
N ARG A 16 11.21 2.81 2.29
CA ARG A 16 11.75 3.90 1.44
C ARG A 16 13.24 3.81 1.12
N HIS A 17 13.99 3.07 1.95
CA HIS A 17 15.44 2.94 1.85
C HIS A 17 15.87 1.58 1.27
N TRP A 18 14.93 0.81 0.73
CA TRP A 18 15.21 -0.50 0.17
C TRP A 18 15.74 -0.37 -1.25
N GLU A 19 16.86 -1.03 -1.49
CA GLU A 19 17.46 -1.22 -2.79
C GLU A 19 16.89 -2.46 -3.48
N GLU A 20 17.14 -2.62 -4.79
CA GLU A 20 16.61 -3.71 -5.63
C GLU A 20 16.79 -5.10 -5.01
N ARG A 21 17.98 -5.38 -4.47
CA ARG A 21 18.28 -6.66 -3.81
C ARG A 21 17.35 -6.94 -2.63
N ARG A 22 16.95 -5.90 -1.89
CA ARG A 22 16.06 -6.06 -0.73
C ARG A 22 14.61 -6.23 -1.16
N TRP A 23 14.21 -5.63 -2.27
CA TRP A 23 12.91 -5.83 -2.91
C TRP A 23 12.71 -7.24 -3.47
N SER A 24 13.78 -7.86 -3.98
CA SER A 24 13.74 -9.21 -4.53
C SER A 24 13.75 -10.33 -3.47
N LEU A 25 13.96 -10.02 -2.19
CA LEU A 25 13.96 -11.02 -1.13
C LEU A 25 12.56 -11.63 -0.97
N PRO A 26 12.47 -12.94 -0.64
CA PRO A 26 11.20 -13.57 -0.33
C PRO A 26 10.52 -12.92 0.89
N ALA A 27 9.19 -12.82 0.84
CA ALA A 27 8.32 -12.42 1.94
C ALA A 27 6.92 -13.03 1.78
N GLY A 28 6.25 -13.32 2.89
CA GLY A 28 4.91 -13.90 2.90
C GLY A 28 4.84 -15.36 2.47
N ALA A 29 3.66 -15.79 2.01
CA ALA A 29 3.40 -17.16 1.61
C ALA A 29 3.82 -17.40 0.14
N LEU A 30 4.03 -18.66 -0.23
CA LEU A 30 4.15 -19.11 -1.62
C LEU A 30 5.28 -18.44 -2.43
N GLY A 31 6.41 -18.12 -1.79
CA GLY A 31 7.61 -17.65 -2.50
C GLY A 31 7.50 -16.25 -3.12
N GLN A 32 6.52 -15.44 -2.68
CA GLN A 32 6.40 -14.06 -3.13
C GLN A 32 7.63 -13.24 -2.76
N THR A 33 7.99 -12.25 -3.57
CA THR A 33 9.00 -11.26 -3.20
C THR A 33 8.38 -10.14 -2.37
N ARG A 34 9.20 -9.42 -1.62
CA ARG A 34 8.78 -8.20 -0.92
C ARG A 34 8.13 -7.18 -1.85
N ALA A 35 8.66 -7.03 -3.07
CA ALA A 35 8.05 -6.21 -4.10
C ALA A 35 6.64 -6.65 -4.45
N GLN A 36 6.41 -7.95 -4.67
CA GLN A 36 5.09 -8.49 -4.98
C GLN A 36 4.08 -8.27 -3.83
N VAL A 37 4.53 -8.40 -2.59
CA VAL A 37 3.70 -8.13 -1.40
C VAL A 37 3.28 -6.66 -1.35
N VAL A 38 4.20 -5.73 -1.63
CA VAL A 38 3.90 -4.28 -1.63
C VAL A 38 3.09 -3.86 -2.86
N HIS A 39 3.35 -4.42 -4.04
CA HIS A 39 2.50 -4.25 -5.22
C HIS A 39 1.06 -4.70 -4.94
N GLY A 40 0.89 -5.83 -4.24
CA GLY A 40 -0.42 -6.30 -3.80
C GLY A 40 -1.16 -5.28 -2.92
N LEU A 41 -0.44 -4.66 -1.98
CA LEU A 41 -0.99 -3.57 -1.18
C LEU A 41 -1.37 -2.37 -2.05
N ALA A 42 -0.51 -1.94 -2.97
CA ALA A 42 -0.79 -0.81 -3.87
C ALA A 42 -2.09 -1.06 -4.66
N LYS A 43 -2.27 -2.25 -5.23
CA LYS A 43 -3.52 -2.63 -5.92
C LYS A 43 -4.73 -2.57 -5.00
N GLN A 44 -4.60 -3.05 -3.76
CA GLN A 44 -5.69 -2.99 -2.79
C GLN A 44 -6.04 -1.56 -2.40
N LEU A 45 -5.06 -0.68 -2.20
CA LEU A 45 -5.30 0.73 -1.91
C LEU A 45 -5.93 1.45 -3.10
N ALA A 46 -5.50 1.18 -4.33
CA ALA A 46 -6.14 1.74 -5.53
C ALA A 46 -7.62 1.37 -5.63
N ALA A 47 -7.97 0.12 -5.35
CA ALA A 47 -9.37 -0.31 -5.31
C ALA A 47 -10.18 0.40 -4.20
N LEU A 48 -9.58 0.61 -3.03
CA LEU A 48 -10.21 1.36 -1.92
C LEU A 48 -10.34 2.85 -2.25
N GLY A 49 -9.38 3.45 -2.96
CA GLY A 49 -9.46 4.82 -3.44
C GLY A 49 -10.62 4.99 -4.43
N ALA A 50 -10.74 4.08 -5.40
CA ALA A 50 -11.87 4.07 -6.32
C ALA A 50 -13.23 3.94 -5.59
N GLU A 51 -13.32 3.09 -4.56
CA GLU A 51 -14.51 2.99 -3.71
C GLU A 51 -14.81 4.31 -2.99
N ALA A 52 -13.80 4.98 -2.42
CA ALA A 52 -13.95 6.26 -1.73
C ALA A 52 -14.46 7.37 -2.67
N GLU A 53 -13.94 7.39 -3.90
CA GLU A 53 -14.31 8.35 -4.94
C GLU A 53 -15.62 7.98 -5.66
N LYS A 54 -16.17 6.79 -5.41
CA LYS A 54 -17.35 6.23 -6.07
C LYS A 54 -17.17 6.10 -7.59
N VAL A 55 -15.95 5.74 -8.00
CA VAL A 55 -15.58 5.47 -9.39
C VAL A 55 -15.26 3.99 -9.59
N PRO A 56 -15.32 3.47 -10.83
CA PRO A 56 -14.87 2.10 -11.11
C PRO A 56 -13.39 1.92 -10.76
N ALA A 57 -13.04 0.74 -10.21
CA ALA A 57 -11.65 0.41 -9.98
C ALA A 57 -10.89 0.29 -11.31
N HIS A 58 -9.73 0.94 -11.37
CA HIS A 58 -8.81 0.86 -12.51
C HIS A 58 -7.61 -0.02 -12.16
N GLU A 59 -7.09 -0.74 -13.15
CA GLU A 59 -5.83 -1.46 -12.97
C GLU A 59 -4.68 -0.47 -12.81
N LEU A 60 -3.83 -0.72 -11.82
CA LEU A 60 -2.59 0.03 -11.68
C LEU A 60 -1.62 -0.36 -12.81
N PRO A 61 -1.02 0.62 -13.49
CA PRO A 61 0.05 0.34 -14.44
C PRO A 61 1.22 -0.34 -13.71
N PRO A 62 1.96 -1.25 -14.38
CA PRO A 62 3.16 -1.82 -13.80
C PRO A 62 4.20 -0.72 -13.57
N VAL A 63 4.72 -0.66 -12.35
CA VAL A 63 5.76 0.30 -11.95
C VAL A 63 6.98 -0.43 -11.37
N HIS A 64 8.13 0.22 -11.45
CA HIS A 64 9.37 -0.31 -10.89
C HIS A 64 9.31 -0.42 -9.35
N ASP A 65 9.95 -1.42 -8.77
CA ASP A 65 9.84 -1.69 -7.32
C ASP A 65 10.37 -0.53 -6.46
N LEU A 66 11.36 0.19 -6.98
CA LEU A 66 11.94 1.37 -6.32
C LEU A 66 10.97 2.55 -6.21
N VAL A 67 9.91 2.62 -7.03
CA VAL A 67 8.92 3.69 -6.96
C VAL A 67 7.67 3.30 -6.16
N LEU A 68 7.60 2.07 -5.65
CA LEU A 68 6.47 1.61 -4.82
C LEU A 68 6.21 2.49 -3.59
N PRO A 69 7.22 2.97 -2.83
CA PRO A 69 6.97 3.84 -1.69
C PRO A 69 6.24 5.13 -2.09
N ASP A 70 6.61 5.71 -3.24
CA ASP A 70 5.97 6.94 -3.74
C ASP A 70 4.55 6.64 -4.24
N GLN A 71 4.34 5.52 -4.93
CA GLN A 71 3.01 5.06 -5.33
C GLN A 71 2.08 4.88 -4.12
N LEU A 72 2.55 4.29 -3.02
CA LEU A 72 1.77 4.14 -1.79
C LEU A 72 1.41 5.50 -1.17
N ARG A 73 2.34 6.48 -1.21
CA ARG A 73 2.08 7.83 -0.69
C ARG A 73 0.99 8.52 -1.49
N VAL A 74 1.02 8.43 -2.82
CA VAL A 74 -0.01 8.99 -3.71
C VAL A 74 -1.36 8.37 -3.38
N LEU A 75 -1.47 7.04 -3.42
CA LEU A 75 -2.73 6.34 -3.15
C LEU A 75 -3.31 6.64 -1.75
N ALA A 76 -2.46 6.74 -0.73
CA ALA A 76 -2.91 7.10 0.61
C ALA A 76 -3.43 8.55 0.68
N THR A 77 -2.78 9.46 -0.05
CA THR A 77 -3.19 10.86 -0.14
C THR A 77 -4.54 10.97 -0.85
N ASP A 78 -4.72 10.25 -1.96
CA ASP A 78 -5.97 10.24 -2.73
C ASP A 78 -7.13 9.69 -1.90
N ILE A 79 -6.92 8.55 -1.21
CA ILE A 79 -7.92 7.99 -0.29
C ILE A 79 -8.30 9.02 0.78
N LEU A 80 -7.34 9.71 1.40
CA LEU A 80 -7.65 10.70 2.45
C LEU A 80 -8.36 11.94 1.89
N ALA A 81 -7.98 12.39 0.69
CA ALA A 81 -8.57 13.53 0.01
C ALA A 81 -10.04 13.27 -0.40
N ALA A 82 -10.39 12.03 -0.72
CA ALA A 82 -11.75 11.62 -1.05
C ALA A 82 -12.74 11.68 0.14
N GLY A 83 -12.27 11.91 1.37
CA GLY A 83 -13.12 11.99 2.56
C GLY A 83 -13.91 10.70 2.87
N PRO A 84 -13.24 9.54 2.97
CA PRO A 84 -13.88 8.24 3.01
C PRO A 84 -14.60 7.99 4.35
N PRO A 85 -15.58 7.08 4.37
CA PRO A 85 -16.23 6.68 5.61
C PRO A 85 -15.25 5.90 6.53
N PRO A 86 -15.46 5.90 7.86
CA PRO A 86 -14.55 5.28 8.82
C PRO A 86 -14.30 3.78 8.59
N GLU A 87 -15.27 3.05 8.05
CA GLU A 87 -15.16 1.63 7.75
C GLU A 87 -14.12 1.37 6.64
N LEU A 88 -14.04 2.26 5.66
CA LEU A 88 -13.06 2.17 4.56
C LEU A 88 -11.65 2.43 5.10
N LEU A 89 -11.47 3.45 5.95
CA LEU A 89 -10.19 3.70 6.61
C LEU A 89 -9.75 2.54 7.51
N THR A 90 -10.69 1.86 8.16
CA THR A 90 -10.41 0.65 8.94
C THR A 90 -9.89 -0.48 8.05
N ARG A 91 -10.55 -0.72 6.90
CA ARG A 91 -10.09 -1.71 5.90
C ARG A 91 -8.70 -1.37 5.36
N ALA A 92 -8.47 -0.10 5.01
CA ALA A 92 -7.17 0.37 4.52
C ALA A 92 -6.06 0.18 5.58
N THR A 93 -6.33 0.55 6.84
CA THR A 93 -5.39 0.35 7.96
C THR A 93 -5.04 -1.12 8.15
N ASN A 94 -6.03 -2.01 8.10
CA ASN A 94 -5.82 -3.45 8.23
C ASN A 94 -4.96 -4.01 7.09
N ALA A 95 -5.16 -3.55 5.85
CA ALA A 95 -4.34 -3.93 4.71
C ALA A 95 -2.87 -3.54 4.92
N VAL A 96 -2.61 -2.29 5.32
CA VAL A 96 -1.26 -1.77 5.57
C VAL A 96 -0.57 -2.53 6.71
N ASN A 97 -1.27 -2.76 7.82
CA ASN A 97 -0.72 -3.48 8.97
C ASN A 97 -0.36 -4.93 8.60
N LYS A 98 -1.22 -5.62 7.85
CA LYS A 98 -0.96 -6.98 7.36
C LYS A 98 0.27 -7.01 6.45
N THR A 99 0.40 -6.06 5.54
CA THR A 99 1.60 -5.94 4.68
C THR A 99 2.85 -5.70 5.53
N SER A 100 2.83 -4.75 6.46
CA SER A 100 3.98 -4.47 7.32
C SER A 100 4.42 -5.70 8.14
N GLN A 101 3.45 -6.48 8.66
CA GLN A 101 3.73 -7.74 9.35
C GLN A 101 4.36 -8.79 8.42
N THR A 102 3.91 -8.86 7.16
CA THR A 102 4.41 -9.81 6.15
C THR A 102 5.85 -9.51 5.72
N LEU A 103 6.27 -8.24 5.81
CA LEU A 103 7.58 -7.77 5.38
C LEU A 103 8.68 -7.94 6.46
N LYS A 104 8.31 -8.27 7.70
CA LYS A 104 9.24 -8.58 8.79
C LYS A 104 9.90 -9.93 8.56
#